data_AF-A0A956WHP3-F1
#
_entry.id   AF-A0A956WHP3-F1
#
_cell.length_a   1.000
_cell.length_b   1.000
_cell.length_c   1.000
_cell.angle_alpha   90.00
_cell.angle_beta   90.00
_cell.angle_gamma   90.00
#
_symmetry.space_group_name_H-M   'P 1'
#
loop_
_entity.id
_entity.type
_entity.pdbx_description
1 polymer ?
#
loop_
_entity_poly.entity_id
_entity_poly.type
_entity_poly.pdbx_seq_one_letter_code
_entity_poly.pdbx_strand_id
1 'polypeptide(L)' 'MLEVTSALAADPEVAASIGREEGRQRDGIELIASENFVSAAVLEAVGSVLTNKYA' A
#
# COMPACT_ATOMS: atom_id res chain seq x y z
N MET A 1 20.90 10.45 -4.31
CA MET A 1 19.79 10.00 -3.47
C MET A 1 18.57 10.71 -4.03
N LEU A 2 17.70 10.01 -4.78
CA LEU A 2 16.54 10.67 -5.36
C LEU A 2 15.68 11.17 -4.20
N GLU A 3 15.40 12.47 -4.16
CA GLU A 3 14.40 13.05 -3.28
C GLU A 3 13.04 12.52 -3.71
N VAL A 4 12.68 11.35 -3.19
CA VAL A 4 11.32 10.85 -3.28
C VAL A 4 10.56 11.59 -2.18
N THR A 5 9.93 12.70 -2.51
CA THR A 5 8.75 13.12 -1.77
C THR A 5 7.83 11.91 -1.71
N SER A 6 7.46 11.46 -0.51
CA SER A 6 6.63 10.27 -0.37
C SER A 6 5.39 10.47 -1.26
N ALA A 7 4.97 9.43 -2.00
CA ALA A 7 3.79 9.54 -2.86
C ALA A 7 2.56 10.06 -2.08
N LEU A 8 2.50 9.75 -0.79
CA LEU A 8 1.50 10.23 0.16
C LEU A 8 1.60 11.72 0.50
N ALA A 9 2.80 12.31 0.47
CA ALA A 9 2.98 13.76 0.61
C ALA A 9 2.67 14.52 -0.69
N ALA A 10 2.89 13.87 -1.84
CA ALA A 10 2.55 14.43 -3.15
C ALA A 10 1.03 14.44 -3.40
N ASP A 11 0.30 13.45 -2.89
CA ASP A 11 -1.17 13.35 -2.97
C ASP A 11 -1.80 13.05 -1.59
N PRO A 12 -2.14 14.10 -0.83
CA PRO A 12 -2.75 13.96 0.50
C PRO A 12 -4.14 13.31 0.49
N GLU A 13 -4.88 13.42 -0.62
CA GLU A 13 -6.23 12.86 -0.72
C GLU A 13 -6.17 11.33 -0.86
N VAL A 14 -5.26 10.84 -1.70
CA VAL A 14 -4.96 9.40 -1.81
C VAL A 14 -4.42 8.88 -0.48
N ALA A 15 -3.51 9.61 0.16
CA ALA A 15 -2.96 9.22 1.45
C ALA A 15 -4.04 9.07 2.53
N ALA A 16 -4.94 10.05 2.63
CA ALA A 16 -6.06 9.98 3.56
C ALA A 16 -6.99 8.80 3.25
N SER A 17 -7.20 8.48 1.98
CA SER A 17 -8.04 7.36 1.56
C SER A 17 -7.43 5.99 1.92
N ILE A 18 -6.12 5.82 1.70
CA ILE A 18 -5.38 4.61 2.10
C ILE A 18 -5.45 4.43 3.62
N GLY A 19 -5.22 5.49 4.41
CA GLY A 19 -5.29 5.41 5.87
C GLY A 19 -6.67 5.05 6.41
N ARG A 20 -7.75 5.54 5.77
CA ARG A 20 -9.13 5.13 6.11
C ARG A 20 -9.38 3.66 5.82
N GLU A 21 -8.89 3.16 4.68
CA GLU A 21 -9.05 1.74 4.33
C GLU A 21 -8.22 0.81 5.23
N GLU A 22 -7.01 1.21 5.61
CA GLU A 22 -6.21 0.47 6.59
C GLU A 22 -6.97 0.35 7.93
N GLY A 23 -7.56 1.45 8.40
CA GLY A 23 -8.41 1.44 9.60
C GLY A 23 -9.60 0.50 9.45
N ARG A 24 -10.30 0.54 8.31
CA ARG A 24 -11.44 -0.34 8.01
C ARG A 24 -11.06 -1.81 8.09
N GLN A 25 -9.94 -2.21 7.47
CA GLN A 25 -9.45 -3.59 7.48
C GLN A 25 -8.99 -4.04 8.86
N ARG A 26 -8.41 -3.14 9.64
CA ARG A 26 -7.91 -3.42 11.00
C ARG A 26 -9.03 -3.60 12.02
N ASP A 27 -10.10 -2.80 11.88
CA ASP A 27 -11.20 -2.76 12.84
C ASP A 27 -12.36 -3.70 12.45
N GLY A 28 -12.37 -4.18 11.20
CA GLY A 28 -13.36 -5.12 10.66
C GLY A 28 -13.04 -6.60 10.92
N ILE A 29 -14.06 -7.45 10.84
CA ILE A 29 -13.88 -8.90 10.75
C ILE A 29 -14.03 -9.30 9.28
N GLU A 30 -12.93 -9.66 8.64
CA GLU A 30 -12.91 -10.02 7.22
C GLU A 30 -13.30 -11.50 7.04
N LEU A 31 -14.46 -11.74 6.43
CA LEU A 31 -15.06 -13.08 6.28
C LEU A 31 -15.10 -13.58 4.82
N ILE A 32 -14.50 -12.82 3.90
CA ILE A 32 -14.43 -13.21 2.49
C ILE A 32 -13.33 -14.27 2.34
N ALA A 33 -13.73 -15.51 2.01
CA ALA A 33 -12.83 -16.66 2.02
C ALA A 33 -11.62 -16.56 1.06
N SER A 34 -11.70 -15.70 0.05
CA SER A 34 -10.64 -15.46 -0.93
C SER A 34 -9.71 -14.29 -0.57
N GLU A 35 -10.04 -13.50 0.44
CA GLU A 35 -9.22 -12.37 0.87
C GLU A 35 -8.17 -12.79 1.91
N ASN A 36 -7.08 -12.03 1.99
CA ASN A 36 -5.99 -12.29 2.92
C ASN A 36 -5.15 -11.05 3.18
N PHE A 37 -4.39 -11.06 4.28
CA PHE A 37 -3.38 -10.05 4.60
C PHE A 37 -1.99 -10.56 4.21
N VAL A 38 -1.33 -9.84 3.31
CA VAL A 38 0.05 -10.16 2.91
C VAL A 38 1.06 -9.66 3.95
N SER A 39 2.28 -10.21 3.93
CA SER A 39 3.35 -9.76 4.83
C SER A 39 3.91 -8.39 4.41
N ALA A 40 4.51 -7.67 5.36
CA ALA A 40 5.17 -6.39 5.10
C ALA A 40 6.28 -6.50 4.03
N ALA A 41 7.02 -7.62 4.01
CA ALA A 41 8.04 -7.87 3.00
C ALA A 41 7.47 -7.96 1.58
N VAL A 42 6.26 -8.49 1.41
CA VAL A 42 5.57 -8.52 0.11
C VAL A 42 5.16 -7.10 -0.32
N LEU A 43 4.65 -6.28 0.61
CA LEU A 43 4.29 -4.88 0.34
C LEU A 43 5.50 -4.04 -0.08
N GLU A 44 6.64 -4.20 0.60
CA GLU A 44 7.89 -3.51 0.26
C GLU A 44 8.39 -3.90 -1.14
N ALA A 45 8.35 -5.19 -1.47
CA ALA A 45 8.76 -5.68 -2.78
C ALA A 45 7.89 -5.12 -3.92
N VAL A 46 6.58 -4.99 -3.70
CA VAL A 46 5.64 -4.39 -4.68
C VAL A 46 5.99 -2.93 -4.96
N GLY A 47 6.42 -2.16 -3.96
CA GLY A 47 6.83 -0.76 -4.10
C GLY A 47 8.25 -0.54 -4.66
N SER A 48 8.92 -1.61 -5.12
CA SER A 48 10.33 -1.53 -5.53
C SER A 48 10.52 -1.04 -6.98
N VAL A 49 11.78 -0.82 -7.34
CA VAL A 49 12.21 -0.41 -8.70
C VAL A 49 11.80 -1.40 -9.80
N LEU A 50 11.39 -2.62 -9.44
CA LEU A 50 10.97 -3.63 -10.40
C LEU A 50 9.79 -3.18 -11.27
N THR A 51 8.93 -2.27 -10.77
CA THR A 51 7.80 -1.71 -11.55
C THR A 51 8.24 -0.92 -12.79
N ASN A 52 9.48 -0.42 -12.81
CA ASN A 52 10.02 0.34 -13.94
C ASN A 52 10.51 -0.57 -15.09
N LYS A 53 10.60 -1.89 -14.86
CA LYS A 53 11.25 -2.81 -15.78
C LYS A 53 10.25 -3.47 -16.73
N TYR A 54 10.50 -3.31 -18.03
CA TYR A 54 9.90 -4.13 -19.08
C TYR A 54 10.84 -5.32 -19.39
N ALA A 55 10.31 -6.54 -19.35
CA ALA A 55 11.01 -7.79 -19.62
C ALA A 55 10.05 -8.79 -20.26
#